data_AF-A0A1I2KMN3-F1
#
_entry.id   AF-A0A1I2KMN3-F1
#
_cell.length_a   1.000
_cell.length_b   1.000
_cell.length_c   1.000
_cell.angle_alpha   90.00
_cell.angle_beta   90.00
_cell.angle_gamma   90.00
#
_symmetry.space_group_name_H-M   'P 1'
#
loop_
_entity.id
_entity.type
_entity.pdbx_description
1 polymer ?
#
loop_
_entity_poly.entity_id
_entity_poly.type
_entity_poly.pdbx_seq_one_letter_code
_entity_poly.pdbx_strand_id
1 'polypeptide(L)'
;MKNTFKVLTAVFLLAVVFGACNSSGEQQKQKKQDKLATEISTSTANKQTFSLDFQIGDKLPNDLVCMVNDAYMAKPQIPVPVNGKTYYGCCEMCVGTLNNEESARMATDPQTGERVDKTEAFIVLLDANGRVGYFNSEANYTAYTKKS
;
A
#
# COMPACT_ATOMS: atom_id res chain seq x y z
N MET A 1 63.92 -2.02 -3.23
CA MET A 1 64.01 -2.37 -1.80
C MET A 1 62.87 -3.34 -1.50
N LYS A 2 63.23 -4.57 -1.12
CA LYS A 2 62.30 -5.66 -0.77
C LYS A 2 62.14 -5.60 0.73
N ASN A 3 60.91 -5.62 1.26
CA ASN A 3 60.67 -6.01 2.65
C ASN A 3 59.41 -6.87 2.73
N THR A 4 59.65 -8.17 2.70
CA THR A 4 58.73 -9.24 3.06
C THR A 4 58.75 -9.39 4.58
N PHE A 5 57.60 -9.30 5.24
CA PHE A 5 57.46 -9.73 6.63
C PHE A 5 56.57 -10.98 6.70
N LYS A 6 57.13 -12.03 7.28
CA LYS A 6 56.56 -13.37 7.41
C LYS A 6 55.70 -13.46 8.67
N VAL A 7 54.54 -14.10 8.52
CA VAL A 7 53.91 -15.14 9.37
C VAL A 7 54.20 -15.09 10.88
N LEU A 8 53.13 -15.01 11.70
CA LEU A 8 52.92 -15.96 12.80
C LEU A 8 51.45 -15.98 13.28
N THR A 9 50.94 -17.19 13.44
CA THR A 9 49.62 -17.66 13.89
C THR A 9 49.28 -17.31 15.35
N ALA A 10 48.01 -17.04 15.65
CA ALA A 10 47.39 -17.42 16.93
C ALA A 10 45.87 -17.59 16.77
N VAL A 11 45.42 -18.83 16.96
CA VAL A 11 44.03 -19.22 17.17
C VAL A 11 43.58 -18.66 18.52
N PHE A 12 42.42 -17.99 18.57
CA PHE A 12 41.73 -17.72 19.82
C PHE A 12 40.25 -18.09 19.67
N LEU A 13 39.94 -19.29 20.14
CA LEU A 13 38.61 -19.70 20.59
C LEU A 13 38.21 -18.84 21.79
N LEU A 14 37.10 -18.13 21.70
CA LEU A 14 36.42 -17.55 22.86
C LEU A 14 34.93 -17.81 22.72
N ALA A 15 34.49 -18.82 23.48
CA ALA A 15 33.13 -19.26 23.59
C ALA A 15 32.47 -18.62 24.82
N VAL A 16 31.19 -18.30 24.64
CA VAL A 16 30.09 -18.19 25.61
C VAL A 16 30.14 -17.06 26.66
N VAL A 17 29.04 -16.29 26.75
CA VAL A 17 28.04 -16.27 27.85
C VAL A 17 27.38 -14.89 27.90
N PHE A 18 26.07 -14.82 27.57
CA PHE A 18 25.04 -13.93 28.14
C PHE A 18 23.70 -14.52 27.71
N GLY A 19 22.67 -14.79 28.50
CA GLY A 19 22.41 -14.66 29.93
C GLY A 19 20.93 -15.05 30.07
N ALA A 20 20.65 -16.23 30.63
CA ALA A 20 19.29 -16.71 30.83
C ALA A 20 18.94 -16.59 32.31
N CYS A 21 18.12 -15.58 32.63
CA CYS A 21 17.27 -15.52 33.82
C CYS A 21 16.22 -14.44 33.56
N ASN A 22 14.95 -14.82 33.41
CA ASN A 22 13.96 -14.29 34.36
C ASN A 22 12.75 -15.21 34.48
N SER A 23 12.29 -15.32 35.72
CA SER A 23 11.28 -16.22 36.28
C SER A 23 9.86 -15.93 35.78
N SER A 24 9.14 -16.97 35.39
CA SER A 24 7.68 -16.93 35.25
C SER A 24 7.05 -17.48 36.53
N GLY A 25 6.66 -16.57 37.41
CA GLY A 25 5.82 -16.83 38.58
C GLY A 25 4.34 -16.90 38.23
N GLU A 26 3.62 -17.67 39.04
CA GLU A 26 2.22 -18.08 38.91
C GLU A 26 1.16 -16.95 38.99
N GLN A 27 0.06 -17.19 38.27
CA GLN A 27 -1.36 -17.02 38.66
C GLN A 27 -1.82 -15.73 39.37
N GLN A 28 -2.80 -15.00 38.78
CA GLN A 28 -3.98 -14.46 39.48
C GLN A 28 -5.21 -14.30 38.54
N LYS A 29 -6.40 -14.26 39.17
CA LYS A 29 -7.75 -14.70 38.73
C LYS A 29 -8.68 -13.61 38.16
N GLN A 30 -9.57 -14.07 37.25
CA GLN A 30 -11.03 -13.86 37.06
C GLN A 30 -11.78 -12.54 37.44
N LYS A 31 -12.65 -12.08 36.51
CA LYS A 31 -14.15 -11.94 36.59
C LYS A 31 -14.68 -11.46 35.20
N LYS A 32 -15.49 -12.20 34.40
CA LYS A 32 -16.96 -12.49 34.45
C LYS A 32 -17.81 -11.19 34.46
N GLN A 33 -18.82 -10.89 33.64
CA GLN A 33 -19.55 -11.48 32.50
C GLN A 33 -20.71 -10.52 32.13
N ASP A 34 -21.09 -10.38 30.86
CA ASP A 34 -22.45 -10.66 30.29
C ASP A 34 -22.55 -10.17 28.83
N LYS A 35 -22.72 -11.10 27.88
CA LYS A 35 -23.99 -11.42 27.17
C LYS A 35 -24.53 -10.26 26.31
N LEU A 36 -24.34 -10.37 25.00
CA LEU A 36 -25.41 -10.54 24.01
C LEU A 36 -24.83 -10.32 22.61
N ALA A 37 -24.59 -11.40 21.87
CA ALA A 37 -24.66 -11.43 20.41
C ALA A 37 -24.71 -12.89 19.98
N THR A 38 -25.94 -13.41 19.94
CA THR A 38 -26.29 -14.57 19.12
C THR A 38 -25.95 -14.25 17.67
N GLU A 39 -25.12 -15.13 17.08
CA GLU A 39 -25.16 -15.70 15.73
C GLU A 39 -25.53 -14.75 14.56
N ILE A 40 -24.84 -14.74 13.43
CA ILE A 40 -24.81 -15.85 12.48
C ILE A 40 -23.66 -15.60 11.50
N SER A 41 -22.83 -16.64 11.30
CA SER A 41 -22.06 -16.81 10.08
C SER A 41 -23.02 -17.05 8.92
N THR A 42 -23.13 -16.09 8.00
CA THR A 42 -23.63 -16.36 6.65
C THR A 42 -22.63 -15.82 5.64
N SER A 43 -21.80 -16.73 5.15
CA SER A 43 -21.04 -16.60 3.92
C SER A 43 -22.03 -16.46 2.77
N THR A 44 -22.23 -15.27 2.22
CA THR A 44 -22.85 -15.10 0.89
C THR A 44 -22.35 -13.82 0.24
N ALA A 45 -21.56 -13.98 -0.83
CA ALA A 45 -21.16 -12.97 -1.83
C ALA A 45 -20.79 -11.57 -1.28
N ASN A 46 -19.51 -11.38 -0.97
CA ASN A 46 -18.92 -10.08 -0.61
C ASN A 46 -18.98 -9.10 -1.80
N LYS A 47 -20.12 -8.45 -1.98
CA LYS A 47 -20.20 -7.19 -2.73
C LYS A 47 -19.88 -6.09 -1.71
N GLN A 48 -18.62 -5.66 -1.66
CA GLN A 48 -18.21 -4.52 -0.85
C GLN A 48 -18.99 -3.28 -1.34
N THR A 49 -20.08 -2.95 -0.64
CA THR A 49 -20.70 -1.63 -0.75
C THR A 49 -19.75 -0.64 -0.09
N PHE A 50 -18.88 -0.05 -0.91
CA PHE A 50 -18.12 1.13 -0.54
C PHE A 50 -19.11 2.21 -0.07
N SER A 51 -18.95 2.69 1.17
CA SER A 51 -19.54 3.96 1.58
C SER A 51 -18.85 5.05 0.77
N LEU A 52 -19.48 5.43 -0.32
CA LEU A 52 -18.96 6.40 -1.28
C LEU A 52 -19.10 7.80 -0.68
N ASP A 53 -18.08 8.23 0.06
CA ASP A 53 -17.89 9.66 0.37
C ASP A 53 -17.67 10.48 -0.92
N PHE A 54 -17.36 9.80 -2.03
CA PHE A 54 -17.13 10.35 -3.36
C PHE A 54 -18.08 9.75 -4.38
N GLN A 55 -18.67 10.58 -5.23
CA GLN A 55 -19.54 10.17 -6.34
C GLN A 55 -18.73 9.84 -7.60
N ILE A 56 -19.35 9.12 -8.53
CA ILE A 56 -18.76 8.88 -9.86
C ILE A 56 -18.50 10.24 -10.53
N GLY A 57 -17.27 10.42 -10.98
CA GLY A 57 -16.78 11.65 -11.59
C GLY A 57 -16.01 12.58 -10.64
N ASP A 58 -16.03 12.30 -9.33
CA ASP A 58 -15.27 13.09 -8.38
C ASP A 58 -13.76 12.87 -8.51
N LYS A 59 -13.01 13.95 -8.31
CA LYS A 59 -11.56 13.89 -8.10
C LYS A 59 -11.26 13.22 -6.77
N LEU A 60 -10.42 12.19 -6.79
CA LEU A 60 -9.98 11.48 -5.60
C LEU A 60 -8.69 12.07 -5.01
N PRO A 61 -8.52 12.02 -3.67
CA PRO A 61 -7.23 12.12 -3.02
C PRO A 61 -6.34 10.92 -3.37
N ASN A 62 -5.04 11.17 -3.60
CA ASN A 62 -4.11 10.12 -4.01
C ASN A 62 -3.95 9.02 -2.95
N ASP A 63 -4.02 9.37 -1.67
CA ASP A 63 -3.85 8.46 -0.54
C ASP A 63 -5.05 7.52 -0.32
N LEU A 64 -6.17 7.73 -1.03
CA LEU A 64 -7.32 6.83 -1.01
C LEU A 64 -7.33 5.85 -2.19
N VAL A 65 -6.29 5.87 -3.04
CA VAL A 65 -6.22 5.08 -4.27
C VAL A 65 -5.09 4.07 -4.18
N CYS A 66 -5.38 2.81 -4.53
CA CYS A 66 -4.32 1.86 -4.82
C CYS A 66 -3.87 2.04 -6.28
N MET A 67 -2.69 2.61 -6.46
CA MET A 67 -2.14 2.91 -7.79
C MET A 67 -1.71 1.66 -8.56
N VAL A 68 -1.60 0.48 -7.92
CA VAL A 68 -1.32 -0.77 -8.64
C VAL A 68 -2.59 -1.39 -9.20
N ASN A 69 -3.69 -1.30 -8.46
CA ASN A 69 -4.96 -1.93 -8.82
C ASN A 69 -5.92 -0.98 -9.53
N ASP A 70 -5.55 0.29 -9.67
CA ASP A 70 -6.37 1.34 -10.28
C ASP A 70 -7.77 1.42 -9.64
N ALA A 71 -7.77 1.41 -8.31
CA ALA A 71 -8.99 1.31 -7.51
C ALA A 71 -9.03 2.30 -6.33
N TYR A 72 -10.20 2.86 -6.10
CA TYR A 72 -10.57 3.61 -4.91
C TYR A 72 -10.76 2.64 -3.73
N MET A 73 -10.16 2.97 -2.58
CA MET A 73 -10.04 2.05 -1.45
C MET A 73 -10.83 2.49 -0.21
N ALA A 74 -11.43 3.67 -0.21
CA ALA A 74 -12.21 4.27 0.89
C ALA A 74 -11.50 4.30 2.27
N LYS A 75 -10.17 4.28 2.27
CA LYS A 75 -9.33 4.45 3.45
C LYS A 75 -7.93 4.92 3.02
N PRO A 76 -7.12 5.48 3.92
CA PRO A 76 -5.72 5.78 3.62
C PRO A 76 -4.93 4.52 3.25
N GLN A 77 -4.10 4.63 2.21
CA GLN A 77 -3.22 3.58 1.68
C GLN A 77 -1.78 3.76 2.18
N ILE A 78 -0.94 2.75 1.92
CA ILE A 78 0.47 2.76 2.34
C ILE A 78 1.25 3.72 1.42
N PRO A 79 1.92 4.76 1.95
CA PRO A 79 2.74 5.66 1.14
C PRO A 79 4.04 4.97 0.72
N VAL A 80 4.43 5.15 -0.54
CA VAL A 80 5.62 4.54 -1.15
C VAL A 80 6.47 5.64 -1.80
N PRO A 81 7.51 6.13 -1.11
CA PRO A 81 8.41 7.14 -1.66
C PRO A 81 9.31 6.55 -2.76
N VAL A 82 9.22 7.08 -3.98
CA VAL A 82 10.07 6.69 -5.12
C VAL A 82 10.46 7.96 -5.89
N ASN A 83 11.76 8.17 -6.12
CA ASN A 83 12.29 9.31 -6.90
C ASN A 83 11.76 10.69 -6.45
N GLY A 84 11.59 10.89 -5.14
CA GLY A 84 11.08 12.15 -4.57
C GLY A 84 9.57 12.36 -4.69
N LYS A 85 8.83 11.38 -5.20
CA LYS A 85 7.35 11.37 -5.25
C LYS A 85 6.79 10.29 -4.32
N THR A 86 5.52 10.40 -3.94
CA THR A 86 4.85 9.44 -3.04
C THR A 86 3.67 8.78 -3.73
N TYR A 87 3.82 7.48 -4.00
CA TYR A 87 2.78 6.62 -4.56
C TYR A 87 2.03 5.90 -3.44
N TYR A 88 0.92 5.23 -3.77
CA TYR A 88 0.05 4.61 -2.76
C TYR A 88 -0.37 3.20 -3.17
N GLY A 89 -0.13 2.24 -2.27
CA GLY A 89 -0.45 0.81 -2.45
C GLY A 89 -1.31 0.26 -1.31
N CYS A 90 -2.19 -0.70 -1.60
CA CYS A 90 -3.11 -1.25 -0.60
C CYS A 90 -2.56 -2.39 0.25
N CYS A 91 -1.39 -2.94 -0.10
CA CYS A 91 -0.72 -4.00 0.62
C CYS A 91 0.78 -4.04 0.30
N GLU A 92 1.54 -4.84 1.04
CA GLU A 92 3.00 -5.00 0.85
C GLU A 92 3.39 -5.44 -0.56
N MET A 93 2.56 -6.26 -1.23
CA MET A 93 2.82 -6.61 -2.63
C MET A 93 2.75 -5.38 -3.53
N CYS A 94 1.75 -4.52 -3.37
CA CYS A 94 1.65 -3.26 -4.11
C CYS A 94 2.83 -2.32 -3.78
N VAL A 95 3.30 -2.30 -2.53
CA VAL A 95 4.51 -1.55 -2.15
C VAL A 95 5.73 -2.07 -2.92
N GLY A 96 5.90 -3.40 -2.98
CA GLY A 96 6.95 -4.04 -3.78
C GLY A 96 6.85 -3.68 -5.27
N THR A 97 5.67 -3.78 -5.86
CA THR A 97 5.44 -3.42 -7.27
C THR A 97 5.75 -1.94 -7.51
N LEU A 98 5.28 -1.03 -6.66
CA LEU A 98 5.54 0.41 -6.81
C LEU A 98 7.01 0.79 -6.67
N ASN A 99 7.80 0.07 -5.87
CA ASN A 99 9.23 0.31 -5.77
C ASN A 99 9.99 -0.19 -7.01
N ASN A 100 9.59 -1.35 -7.55
CA ASN A 100 10.39 -2.07 -8.55
C ASN A 100 9.93 -1.87 -9.99
N GLU A 101 8.66 -1.53 -10.23
CA GLU A 101 8.07 -1.46 -11.56
C GLU A 101 7.59 -0.04 -11.90
N GLU A 102 8.26 0.60 -12.87
CA GLU A 102 7.86 1.94 -13.33
C GLU A 102 6.48 1.93 -14.00
N SER A 103 6.12 0.85 -14.68
CA SER A 103 4.78 0.69 -15.28
C SER A 103 3.65 0.87 -14.25
N ALA A 104 3.85 0.45 -13.01
CA ALA A 104 2.84 0.60 -11.96
C ALA A 104 2.69 2.04 -11.45
N ARG A 105 3.70 2.90 -11.68
CA ARG A 105 3.72 4.32 -11.34
C ARG A 105 3.17 5.21 -12.45
N MET A 106 2.92 4.65 -13.63
CA MET A 106 2.48 5.37 -14.82
C MET A 106 1.09 4.91 -15.27
N ALA A 107 0.30 5.81 -15.82
CA ALA A 107 -0.98 5.53 -16.48
C ALA A 107 -1.00 6.11 -17.89
N THR A 108 -2.08 5.83 -18.62
CA THR A 108 -2.39 6.44 -19.92
C THR A 108 -3.62 7.32 -19.75
N ASP A 109 -3.54 8.58 -20.16
CA ASP A 109 -4.69 9.48 -20.17
C ASP A 109 -5.72 9.02 -21.23
N PRO A 110 -6.95 8.67 -20.83
CA PRO A 110 -7.98 8.20 -21.77
C PRO A 110 -8.38 9.21 -22.85
N GLN A 111 -8.17 10.51 -22.63
CA GLN A 111 -8.52 11.56 -23.58
C GLN A 111 -7.47 11.74 -24.67
N THR A 112 -6.18 11.66 -24.33
CA THR A 112 -5.07 12.00 -25.24
C THR A 112 -4.25 10.78 -25.67
N GLY A 113 -4.28 9.70 -24.90
CA GLY A 113 -3.41 8.53 -25.08
C GLY A 113 -1.97 8.76 -24.58
N GLU A 114 -1.67 9.92 -24.00
CA GLU A 114 -0.34 10.22 -23.47
C GLU A 114 -0.10 9.52 -22.12
N ARG A 115 1.18 9.33 -21.77
CA ARG A 115 1.54 8.79 -20.46
C ARG A 115 1.46 9.88 -19.40
N VAL A 116 1.01 9.50 -18.21
CA VAL A 116 0.95 10.37 -17.03
C VAL A 116 1.52 9.64 -15.81
N ASP A 117 2.31 10.35 -15.01
CA ASP A 117 2.72 9.86 -13.69
C ASP A 117 1.50 9.86 -12.76
N LYS A 118 1.21 8.73 -12.11
CA LYS A 118 0.02 8.60 -11.26
C LYS A 118 0.00 9.57 -10.07
N THR A 119 1.14 10.10 -9.65
CA THR A 119 1.22 11.12 -8.58
C THR A 119 0.79 12.51 -9.03
N GLU A 120 0.92 12.81 -10.33
CA GLU A 120 0.61 14.11 -10.95
C GLU A 120 -0.74 14.10 -11.67
N ALA A 121 -1.33 12.92 -11.85
CA ALA A 121 -2.59 12.74 -12.53
C ALA A 121 -3.77 13.38 -11.78
N PHE A 122 -4.74 13.86 -12.56
CA PHE A 122 -6.09 14.10 -12.09
C PHE A 122 -6.82 12.75 -11.99
N ILE A 123 -6.85 12.17 -10.78
CA ILE A 123 -7.42 10.85 -10.51
C ILE A 123 -8.93 10.97 -10.27
N VAL A 124 -9.74 10.19 -10.99
CA VAL A 124 -11.21 10.29 -10.95
C VAL A 124 -11.84 8.93 -10.67
N LEU A 125 -12.90 8.90 -9.86
CA LEU A 125 -13.74 7.72 -9.69
C LEU A 125 -14.62 7.50 -10.95
N LEU A 126 -14.41 6.41 -11.67
CA LEU A 126 -15.10 6.15 -12.94
C LEU A 126 -16.40 5.37 -12.79
N ASP A 127 -16.53 4.54 -11.75
CA ASP A 127 -17.75 3.76 -11.53
C ASP A 127 -17.99 3.32 -10.09
N ALA A 128 -19.15 2.70 -9.87
CA ALA A 128 -19.58 2.19 -8.58
C ALA A 128 -18.78 0.99 -8.06
N ASN A 129 -17.92 0.38 -8.88
CA ASN A 129 -17.03 -0.71 -8.45
C ASN A 129 -15.70 -0.16 -7.92
N GLY A 130 -15.51 1.16 -7.91
CA GLY A 130 -14.29 1.79 -7.41
C GLY A 130 -13.20 1.92 -8.47
N ARG A 131 -13.46 1.67 -9.76
CA ARG A 131 -12.42 1.86 -10.80
C ARG A 131 -12.02 3.33 -10.87
N VAL A 132 -10.72 3.59 -11.01
CA VAL A 132 -10.19 4.96 -11.16
C VAL A 132 -9.60 5.20 -12.54
N GLY A 133 -9.72 6.44 -13.00
CA GLY A 133 -9.07 6.94 -14.21
C GLY A 133 -8.01 7.96 -13.87
N TYR A 134 -6.99 8.07 -14.72
CA TYR A 134 -5.89 9.02 -14.56
C TYR A 134 -5.84 9.92 -15.78
N PHE A 135 -5.92 11.23 -15.58
CA PHE A 135 -5.85 12.22 -16.67
C PHE A 135 -4.66 13.15 -16.43
N ASN A 136 -4.00 13.65 -17.48
CA ASN A 136 -2.96 14.67 -17.37
C ASN A 136 -3.50 15.98 -16.77
N SER A 137 -4.82 16.23 -16.86
CA SER A 137 -5.46 17.41 -16.28
C SER A 137 -6.96 17.22 -16.08
N GLU A 138 -7.57 18.09 -15.28
CA GLU A 138 -9.03 18.21 -15.15
C GLU A 138 -9.70 18.58 -16.49
N ALA A 139 -9.04 19.38 -17.32
CA ALA A 139 -9.53 19.74 -18.65
C ALA A 139 -9.64 18.50 -19.56
N ASN A 140 -8.68 17.57 -19.47
CA ASN A 140 -8.71 16.31 -20.22
C ASN A 140 -9.88 15.43 -19.76
N TYR A 141 -10.09 15.31 -18.45
CA TYR A 141 -11.27 14.61 -17.91
C TYR A 141 -12.58 15.24 -18.41
N THR A 142 -12.70 16.57 -18.33
CA THR A 142 -13.89 17.29 -18.80
C THR A 142 -14.13 17.12 -20.30
N ALA A 143 -13.07 17.03 -21.10
CA ALA A 143 -13.18 16.77 -22.54
C ALA A 143 -13.55 15.30 -22.83
N TYR A 144 -13.08 14.36 -22.01
CA TYR A 144 -13.40 12.93 -22.11
C TYR A 144 -14.89 12.66 -21.85
N THR A 145 -15.46 13.28 -20.81
CA THR A 145 -16.88 13.08 -20.44
C THR A 145 -17.85 13.68 -21.44
N LYS A 146 -17.46 14.69 -22.22
CA LYS A 146 -18.31 15.27 -23.28
C LYS A 146 -18.40 14.41 -24.54
N LYS A 147 -17.45 13.48 -24.74
CA LYS A 147 -17.43 12.57 -25.89
C LYS A 147 -18.14 11.24 -25.61
N SER A 148 -18.40 10.94 -24.33
CA SER A 148 -18.93 9.66 -23.84
C SER A 148 -20.44 9.74 -23.62
#